data_AF-G9WL32-F1
#
_entry.id   AF-G9WL32-F1
#
_cell.length_a   1.000
_cell.length_b   1.000
_cell.length_c   1.000
_cell.angle_alpha   90.00
_cell.angle_beta   90.00
_cell.angle_gamma   90.00
#
_symmetry.space_group_name_H-M   'P 1'
#
loop_
_entity.id
_entity.type
_entity.pdbx_description
1 polymer ?
#
loop_
_entity_poly.entity_id
_entity_poly.type
_entity_poly.pdbx_seq_one_letter_code
_entity_poly.pdbx_strand_id
1 'polypeptide(L)'
;MDFKERWKEGILNALFPPRCILCDEVLEEKGYICSLCREKELFMEEPSCKSCGRSILRQEESLCGNCKRHHFSFSGGMMLYQLTEEIEGAITELKYHGRKDKGLFFGMRAGERFQEKLKDLGIQGIVPVPIHKERRRKRGYNQAEIIGKGLEKQTGIPLYSDVLKRNKKTKALKDCSPAERLQNLFSAMDCGELPEELKRILLVDDIFTTGATMEACSRRLLDAGAEEVYILAISGRAES
;
A
#
# COMPACT_ATOMS: atom_id res chain seq x y z
N MET A 1 22.60 -19.76 -20.13
CA MET A 1 22.79 -18.31 -20.26
C MET A 1 23.84 -18.07 -21.32
N ASP A 2 23.44 -17.41 -22.41
CA ASP A 2 24.27 -17.16 -23.59
C ASP A 2 25.36 -16.12 -23.28
N PHE A 3 26.56 -16.27 -23.87
CA PHE A 3 27.68 -15.35 -23.64
C PHE A 3 27.31 -13.90 -24.01
N LYS A 4 26.45 -13.72 -25.03
CA LYS A 4 25.91 -12.40 -25.41
C LYS A 4 25.02 -11.75 -24.35
N GLU A 5 24.32 -12.54 -23.52
CA GLU A 5 23.48 -12.00 -22.45
C GLU A 5 24.31 -11.44 -21.30
N ARG A 6 25.38 -12.13 -20.90
CA ARG A 6 26.31 -11.68 -19.84
C ARG A 6 26.99 -10.35 -20.15
N TRP A 7 27.37 -10.11 -21.42
CA TRP A 7 28.01 -8.85 -21.82
C TRP A 7 27.02 -7.68 -21.85
N LYS A 8 25.77 -7.93 -22.29
CA LYS A 8 24.70 -6.92 -22.25
C LYS A 8 24.37 -6.52 -20.82
N GLU A 9 24.25 -7.49 -19.91
CA GLU A 9 24.05 -7.23 -18.48
C GLU A 9 25.22 -6.46 -17.87
N GLY A 10 26.46 -6.82 -18.21
CA GLY A 10 27.67 -6.12 -17.72
C GLY A 10 27.75 -4.65 -18.14
N ILE A 11 27.46 -4.34 -19.41
CA ILE A 11 27.45 -2.96 -19.92
C ILE A 11 26.28 -2.15 -19.33
N LEU A 12 25.10 -2.77 -19.23
CA LEU A 12 23.94 -2.11 -18.62
C LEU A 12 24.18 -1.81 -17.14
N ASN A 13 24.77 -2.72 -16.38
CA ASN A 13 25.09 -2.50 -14.97
C ASN A 13 26.23 -1.47 -14.77
N ALA A 14 27.14 -1.31 -15.75
CA ALA A 14 28.15 -0.26 -15.71
C ALA A 14 27.54 1.14 -15.96
N LEU A 15 26.57 1.25 -16.87
CA LEU A 15 25.89 2.51 -17.20
C LEU A 15 24.74 2.84 -16.24
N PHE A 16 24.06 1.82 -15.73
CA PHE A 16 22.89 1.88 -14.86
C PHE A 16 23.03 0.84 -13.74
N PRO A 17 23.93 1.08 -12.77
CA PRO A 17 24.15 0.14 -11.69
C PRO A 17 22.86 -0.05 -10.87
N PRO A 18 22.57 -1.27 -10.38
CA PRO A 18 21.45 -1.50 -9.50
C PRO A 18 21.60 -0.63 -8.24
N ARG A 19 20.51 0.00 -7.83
CA ARG A 19 20.47 0.92 -6.68
C ARG A 19 19.54 0.40 -5.61
N CYS A 20 19.88 0.68 -4.36
CA CYS A 20 19.08 0.34 -3.19
C CYS A 20 17.69 1.00 -3.30
N ILE A 21 16.63 0.22 -3.13
CA ILE A 21 15.25 0.69 -3.19
C ILE A 21 14.95 1.74 -2.10
N LEU A 22 15.66 1.71 -0.96
CA LEU A 22 15.44 2.63 0.14
C LEU A 22 16.27 3.92 0.01
N CYS A 23 17.60 3.82 -0.11
CA CYS A 23 18.50 4.99 -0.10
C CYS A 23 19.08 5.39 -1.47
N ASP A 24 18.82 4.64 -2.53
CA ASP A 24 19.37 4.85 -3.88
C ASP A 24 20.89 4.75 -4.04
N GLU A 25 21.62 4.32 -3.01
CA GLU A 25 23.04 3.96 -3.14
C GLU A 25 23.24 2.76 -4.08
N VAL A 26 24.38 2.74 -4.77
CA VAL A 26 24.73 1.63 -5.67
C VAL A 26 24.92 0.35 -4.85
N LEU A 27 24.32 -0.75 -5.33
CA LEU A 27 24.47 -2.06 -4.70
C LEU A 27 25.75 -2.73 -5.19
N GLU A 28 26.58 -3.17 -4.23
CA GLU A 28 27.79 -3.95 -4.50
C GLU A 28 27.47 -5.41 -4.87
N GLU A 29 26.34 -5.93 -4.36
CA GLU A 29 25.87 -7.29 -4.59
C GLU A 29 24.47 -7.33 -5.24
N LYS A 30 24.08 -8.48 -5.78
CA LYS A 30 22.72 -8.69 -6.30
C LYS A 30 21.71 -8.57 -5.17
N GLY A 31 20.71 -7.71 -5.34
CA GLY A 31 19.63 -7.54 -4.39
C GLY A 31 18.81 -6.29 -4.68
N TYR A 32 17.91 -5.95 -3.74
CA TYR A 32 17.09 -4.73 -3.81
C TYR A 32 17.50 -3.70 -2.75
N ILE A 33 18.13 -4.12 -1.65
CA ILE A 33 18.42 -3.29 -0.49
C ILE A 33 19.86 -3.54 -0.05
N CYS A 34 20.61 -2.46 0.21
CA CYS A 34 21.98 -2.54 0.72
C CYS A 34 22.02 -3.05 2.17
N SER A 35 23.19 -3.49 2.63
CA SER A 35 23.36 -4.00 4.01
C SER A 35 22.88 -3.01 5.07
N LEU A 36 23.23 -1.72 4.94
CA LEU A 36 22.84 -0.67 5.87
C LEU A 36 21.33 -0.45 5.93
N CYS A 37 20.64 -0.49 4.79
CA CYS A 37 19.19 -0.28 4.75
C CYS A 37 18.40 -1.52 5.18
N ARG A 38 19.02 -2.71 5.14
CA ARG A 38 18.37 -3.95 5.60
C ARG A 38 18.08 -3.92 7.10
N GLU A 39 18.97 -3.33 7.89
CA GLU A 39 18.77 -3.12 9.34
C GLU A 39 17.68 -2.07 9.62
N LYS A 40 17.30 -1.28 8.61
CA LYS A 40 16.31 -0.20 8.71
C LYS A 40 14.94 -0.59 8.15
N GLU A 41 14.80 -1.80 7.61
CA GLU A 41 13.50 -2.40 7.29
C GLU A 41 12.78 -2.81 8.59
N LEU A 42 12.29 -1.83 9.33
CA LEU A 42 11.52 -2.08 10.55
C LEU A 42 10.12 -2.55 10.17
N PHE A 43 9.92 -3.86 10.19
CA PHE A 43 8.61 -4.47 10.00
C PHE A 43 7.65 -4.08 11.13
N MET A 44 6.36 -4.06 10.81
CA MET A 44 5.35 -3.97 11.86
C MET A 44 5.34 -5.28 12.67
N GLU A 45 5.44 -5.16 13.98
CA GLU A 45 5.58 -6.27 14.93
C GLU A 45 4.25 -6.59 15.62
N GLU A 46 4.14 -7.82 16.11
CA GLU A 46 3.06 -8.24 17.00
C GLU A 46 3.33 -7.79 18.45
N PRO A 47 2.30 -7.54 19.27
CA PRO A 47 0.88 -7.62 18.93
C PRO A 47 0.47 -6.49 17.97
N SER A 48 -0.41 -6.80 17.00
CA SER A 48 -0.92 -5.85 16.02
C SER A 48 -2.42 -5.60 16.17
N CYS A 49 -2.84 -4.37 15.86
CA CYS A 49 -4.24 -3.96 15.86
C CYS A 49 -5.01 -4.77 14.82
N LYS A 50 -6.05 -5.50 15.26
CA LYS A 50 -6.87 -6.34 14.37
C LYS A 50 -7.57 -5.55 13.25
N SER A 51 -7.84 -4.27 13.49
CA SER A 51 -8.49 -3.38 12.53
C SER A 51 -7.49 -2.83 11.50
N CYS A 52 -6.43 -2.12 11.91
CA CYS A 52 -5.55 -1.43 10.95
C CYS A 52 -4.17 -2.07 10.74
N GLY A 53 -3.79 -3.06 11.54
CA GLY A 53 -2.51 -3.75 11.45
C GLY A 53 -1.32 -3.03 12.06
N ARG A 54 -1.49 -1.89 12.74
CA ARG A 54 -0.40 -1.21 13.49
C ARG A 54 -0.02 -1.98 14.76
N SER A 55 1.25 -2.01 15.13
CA SER A 55 1.70 -2.51 16.43
C SER A 55 1.02 -1.74 17.57
N ILE A 56 0.65 -2.47 18.61
CA ILE A 56 0.06 -1.97 19.86
C ILE A 56 0.98 -2.31 21.03
N LEU A 57 0.90 -1.52 22.10
CA LEU A 57 1.84 -1.63 23.22
C LEU A 57 1.57 -2.82 24.14
N ARG A 58 0.31 -3.23 24.26
CA ARG A 58 -0.17 -4.18 25.27
C ARG A 58 -0.77 -5.41 24.59
N GLN A 59 -0.39 -6.60 25.03
CA GLN A 59 -0.86 -7.87 24.45
C GLN A 59 -2.36 -8.12 24.71
N GLU A 60 -2.91 -7.53 25.77
CA GLU A 60 -4.32 -7.67 26.13
C GLU A 60 -5.24 -6.81 25.24
N GLU A 61 -4.67 -5.85 24.52
CA GLU A 61 -5.41 -5.00 23.61
C GLU A 61 -5.59 -5.66 22.24
N SER A 62 -6.72 -5.42 21.59
CA SER A 62 -6.98 -5.90 20.22
C SER A 62 -7.00 -4.76 19.20
N LEU A 63 -7.08 -3.51 19.65
CA LEU A 63 -7.22 -2.31 18.83
C LEU A 63 -6.30 -1.20 19.33
N CYS A 64 -5.67 -0.48 18.41
CA CYS A 64 -4.91 0.72 18.74
C CYS A 64 -5.84 1.89 19.12
N GLY A 65 -5.29 2.93 19.75
CA GLY A 65 -6.03 4.11 20.18
C GLY A 65 -6.83 4.80 19.06
N ASN A 66 -6.33 4.78 17.82
CA ASN A 66 -7.07 5.31 16.67
C ASN A 66 -8.32 4.47 16.35
N CYS A 67 -8.17 3.15 16.29
CA CYS A 67 -9.27 2.22 15.95
C CYS A 67 -10.25 2.01 17.12
N LYS A 68 -9.84 2.30 18.36
CA LYS A 68 -10.75 2.41 19.52
C LYS A 68 -11.66 3.64 19.40
N ARG A 69 -11.14 4.76 18.90
CA ARG A 69 -11.89 6.02 18.74
C ARG A 69 -12.73 6.06 17.46
N HIS A 70 -12.31 5.32 16.44
CA HIS A 70 -12.94 5.30 15.13
C HIS A 70 -13.30 3.87 14.74
N HIS A 71 -14.59 3.57 14.70
CA HIS A 71 -15.09 2.31 14.14
C HIS A 71 -15.05 2.40 12.62
N PHE A 72 -14.16 1.60 12.03
CA PHE A 72 -14.01 1.47 10.58
C PHE A 72 -14.90 0.34 10.03
N SER A 73 -15.28 0.45 8.77
CA SER A 73 -16.10 -0.55 8.06
C SER A 73 -15.30 -1.70 7.46
N PHE A 74 -13.97 -1.60 7.36
CA PHE A 74 -13.13 -2.71 6.91
C PHE A 74 -12.99 -3.81 7.98
N SER A 75 -12.97 -5.07 7.55
CA SER A 75 -12.98 -6.27 8.40
C SER A 75 -11.67 -6.51 9.14
N GLY A 76 -10.56 -5.96 8.64
CA GLY A 76 -9.26 -6.06 9.28
C GLY A 76 -8.14 -5.48 8.41
N GLY A 77 -6.93 -5.46 8.95
CA GLY A 77 -5.82 -4.76 8.31
C GLY A 77 -4.45 -5.37 8.50
N MET A 78 -3.56 -5.01 7.58
CA MET A 78 -2.16 -5.39 7.55
C MET A 78 -1.30 -4.14 7.32
N MET A 79 -0.18 -4.05 8.03
CA MET A 79 0.83 -3.03 7.82
C MET A 79 2.17 -3.68 7.61
N LEU A 80 2.88 -3.32 6.54
CA LEU A 80 4.17 -3.93 6.24
C LEU A 80 5.27 -3.39 7.17
N TYR A 81 5.49 -2.07 7.16
CA TYR A 81 6.57 -1.42 7.88
C TYR A 81 6.08 -0.39 8.89
N GLN A 82 6.92 -0.13 9.89
CA GLN A 82 6.87 1.11 10.65
C GLN A 82 7.29 2.29 9.75
N LEU A 83 6.71 3.46 10.00
CA LEU A 83 7.07 4.67 9.26
C LEU A 83 8.38 5.26 9.79
N THR A 84 9.49 4.81 9.19
CA THR A 84 10.84 5.38 9.38
C THR A 84 11.18 6.39 8.28
N GLU A 85 12.27 7.14 8.45
CA GLU A 85 12.75 8.11 7.46
C GLU A 85 13.05 7.46 6.11
N GLU A 86 13.65 6.26 6.10
CA GLU A 86 13.99 5.53 4.88
C GLU A 86 12.75 5.05 4.13
N ILE A 87 11.75 4.55 4.85
CA ILE A 87 10.49 4.12 4.25
C ILE A 87 9.71 5.34 3.73
N GLU A 88 9.66 6.43 4.49
CA GLU A 88 9.04 7.68 4.05
C GLU A 88 9.74 8.28 2.83
N GLY A 89 11.07 8.26 2.80
CA GLY A 89 11.89 8.70 1.67
C GLY A 89 11.60 7.87 0.41
N ALA A 90 11.60 6.55 0.53
CA ALA A 90 11.28 5.65 -0.59
C ALA A 90 9.84 5.83 -1.11
N ILE A 91 8.87 6.05 -0.22
CA ILE A 91 7.48 6.37 -0.62
C ILE A 91 7.42 7.75 -1.27
N THR A 92 8.22 8.72 -0.83
CA THR A 92 8.31 10.06 -1.44
C THR A 92 8.88 9.99 -2.86
N GLU A 93 9.93 9.22 -3.07
CA GLU A 93 10.50 8.92 -4.39
C GLU A 93 9.46 8.27 -5.32
N LEU A 94 8.72 7.28 -4.81
CA LEU A 94 7.59 6.68 -5.51
C LEU A 94 6.47 7.69 -5.80
N LYS A 95 6.33 8.75 -5.01
CA LYS A 95 5.28 9.75 -5.16
C LYS A 95 5.65 10.90 -6.11
N TYR A 96 6.93 11.23 -6.27
CA TYR A 96 7.30 12.48 -6.95
C TYR A 96 8.42 12.34 -7.97
N HIS A 97 9.18 11.24 -7.95
CA HIS A 97 10.40 11.08 -8.74
C HIS A 97 10.34 9.92 -9.74
N GLY A 98 9.15 9.36 -9.98
CA GLY A 98 8.93 8.35 -11.03
C GLY A 98 9.43 6.95 -10.68
N ARG A 99 9.84 6.72 -9.44
CA ARG A 99 10.46 5.47 -8.95
C ARG A 99 9.45 4.35 -8.71
N LYS A 100 8.83 3.88 -9.80
CA LYS A 100 7.84 2.78 -9.80
C LYS A 100 8.43 1.45 -9.31
N ASP A 101 9.72 1.25 -9.48
CA ASP A 101 10.48 0.12 -8.93
C ASP A 101 10.29 -0.02 -7.42
N LYS A 102 10.26 1.10 -6.68
CA LYS A 102 10.01 1.09 -5.23
C LYS A 102 8.61 0.57 -4.88
N GLY A 103 7.60 0.97 -5.65
CA GLY A 103 6.23 0.48 -5.48
C GLY A 103 6.09 -1.01 -5.77
N LEU A 104 6.70 -1.49 -6.85
CA LEU A 104 6.73 -2.93 -7.18
C LEU A 104 7.44 -3.73 -6.09
N PHE A 105 8.58 -3.24 -5.60
CA PHE A 105 9.30 -3.85 -4.49
C PHE A 105 8.43 -3.96 -3.24
N PHE A 106 7.79 -2.87 -2.81
CA PHE A 106 6.91 -2.89 -1.65
C PHE A 106 5.73 -3.84 -1.80
N GLY A 107 5.13 -3.91 -2.99
CA GLY A 107 4.06 -4.86 -3.28
C GLY A 107 4.53 -6.32 -3.19
N MET A 108 5.67 -6.66 -3.80
CA MET A 108 6.23 -8.00 -3.72
C MET A 108 6.58 -8.37 -2.28
N ARG A 109 7.19 -7.45 -1.52
CA ARG A 109 7.57 -7.68 -0.12
C ARG A 109 6.36 -7.85 0.80
N ALA A 110 5.31 -7.07 0.57
CA ALA A 110 4.02 -7.25 1.25
C ALA A 110 3.39 -8.60 0.91
N GLY A 111 3.41 -9.00 -0.37
CA GLY A 111 2.91 -10.29 -0.82
C GLY A 111 3.64 -11.45 -0.16
N GLU A 112 4.98 -11.38 -0.08
CA GLU A 112 5.81 -12.40 0.56
C GLU A 112 5.48 -12.52 2.06
N ARG A 113 5.36 -11.39 2.77
CA ARG A 113 5.08 -11.39 4.21
C ARG A 113 3.67 -11.87 4.55
N PHE A 114 2.67 -11.55 3.72
CA PHE A 114 1.26 -11.78 4.04
C PHE A 114 0.60 -12.86 3.20
N GLN A 115 1.34 -13.59 2.35
CA GLN A 115 0.78 -14.56 1.40
C GLN A 115 -0.20 -15.54 2.05
N GLU A 116 0.23 -16.21 3.12
CA GLU A 116 -0.60 -17.21 3.81
C GLU A 116 -1.82 -16.56 4.45
N LYS A 117 -1.67 -15.39 5.09
CA LYS A 117 -2.80 -14.63 5.64
C LYS A 117 -3.81 -14.23 4.56
N LEU A 118 -3.35 -13.76 3.40
CA LEU A 118 -4.24 -13.40 2.28
C LEU A 118 -4.99 -14.61 1.74
N LYS A 119 -4.36 -15.78 1.73
CA LYS A 119 -4.97 -17.05 1.34
C LYS A 119 -5.99 -17.52 2.37
N ASP A 120 -5.67 -17.46 3.66
CA ASP A 120 -6.58 -17.85 4.76
C ASP A 120 -7.83 -16.96 4.81
N LEU A 121 -7.66 -15.66 4.55
CA LEU A 121 -8.77 -14.72 4.38
C LEU A 121 -9.54 -14.92 3.07
N GLY A 122 -9.05 -15.78 2.16
CA GLY A 122 -9.66 -16.05 0.87
C GLY A 122 -9.86 -14.80 0.03
N ILE A 123 -8.86 -13.90 -0.01
CA ILE A 123 -8.89 -12.66 -0.80
C ILE A 123 -8.98 -13.00 -2.30
N GLN A 124 -9.93 -12.37 -2.98
CA GLN A 124 -10.24 -12.65 -4.39
C GLN A 124 -9.70 -11.58 -5.35
N GLY A 125 -9.44 -10.37 -4.85
CA GLY A 125 -8.91 -9.30 -5.68
C GLY A 125 -8.25 -8.19 -4.89
N ILE A 126 -7.28 -7.55 -5.53
CA ILE A 126 -6.57 -6.38 -5.02
C ILE A 126 -7.19 -5.15 -5.66
N VAL A 127 -7.56 -4.16 -4.86
CA VAL A 127 -8.07 -2.87 -5.33
C VAL A 127 -7.15 -1.77 -4.79
N PRO A 128 -6.51 -0.95 -5.64
CA PRO A 128 -5.70 0.16 -5.18
C PRO A 128 -6.58 1.35 -4.78
N VAL A 129 -6.20 2.07 -3.72
CA VAL A 129 -6.82 3.36 -3.39
C VAL A 129 -6.66 4.33 -4.57
N PRO A 130 -7.75 4.98 -5.05
CA PRO A 130 -7.68 5.84 -6.22
C PRO A 130 -7.08 7.21 -5.89
N ILE A 131 -6.34 7.75 -6.85
CA ILE A 131 -5.87 9.14 -6.81
C ILE A 131 -6.70 10.02 -7.75
N HIS A 132 -6.83 11.30 -7.40
CA HIS A 132 -7.53 12.27 -8.25
C HIS A 132 -6.80 12.45 -9.60
N LYS A 133 -7.58 12.64 -10.68
CA LYS A 133 -7.08 12.80 -12.06
C LYS A 133 -5.93 13.78 -12.23
N GLU A 134 -5.93 14.91 -11.51
CA GLU A 134 -4.84 15.89 -11.56
C GLU A 134 -3.53 15.34 -10.98
N ARG A 135 -3.62 14.61 -9.85
CA ARG A 135 -2.44 13.95 -9.26
C ARG A 135 -1.93 12.85 -10.19
N ARG A 136 -2.84 12.10 -10.82
CA ARG A 136 -2.48 11.09 -11.83
C ARG A 136 -1.77 11.71 -13.02
N ARG A 137 -2.25 12.86 -13.53
CA ARG A 137 -1.57 13.61 -14.61
C ARG A 137 -0.20 14.13 -14.20
N LYS A 138 -0.07 14.71 -13.00
CA LYS A 138 1.22 15.22 -12.50
C LYS A 138 2.24 14.12 -12.23
N ARG A 139 1.80 12.99 -11.65
CA ARG A 139 2.66 11.86 -11.26
C ARG A 139 2.90 10.86 -12.41
N GLY A 140 1.98 10.76 -13.35
CA GLY A 140 1.98 9.79 -14.45
C GLY A 140 1.44 8.39 -14.08
N TYR A 141 1.14 8.12 -12.81
CA TYR A 141 0.63 6.83 -12.33
C TYR A 141 -0.05 6.95 -10.96
N ASN A 142 -0.79 5.90 -10.57
CA ASN A 142 -1.26 5.69 -9.20
C ASN A 142 -0.26 4.81 -8.45
N GLN A 143 0.33 5.30 -7.37
CA GLN A 143 1.32 4.56 -6.59
C GLN A 143 0.74 3.32 -5.90
N ALA A 144 -0.52 3.38 -5.45
CA ALA A 144 -1.21 2.22 -4.89
C ALA A 144 -1.41 1.12 -5.95
N GLU A 145 -1.64 1.51 -7.20
CA GLU A 145 -1.73 0.57 -8.33
C GLU A 145 -0.39 -0.11 -8.60
N ILE A 146 0.72 0.62 -8.52
CA ILE A 146 2.07 0.03 -8.67
C ILE A 146 2.38 -0.95 -7.54
N ILE A 147 1.99 -0.63 -6.29
CA ILE A 147 2.09 -1.57 -5.16
C ILE A 147 1.21 -2.79 -5.41
N GLY A 148 -0.02 -2.59 -5.87
CA GLY A 148 -0.94 -3.66 -6.25
C GLY A 148 -0.36 -4.61 -7.30
N LYS A 149 0.38 -4.10 -8.29
CA LYS A 149 1.09 -4.93 -9.30
C LYS A 149 2.18 -5.80 -8.68
N GLY A 150 2.89 -5.28 -7.69
CA GLY A 150 3.87 -6.08 -6.94
C GLY A 150 3.21 -7.21 -6.15
N LEU A 151 2.07 -6.92 -5.51
CA LEU A 151 1.26 -7.90 -4.80
C LEU A 151 0.73 -8.98 -5.75
N GLU A 152 0.08 -8.60 -6.85
CA GLU A 152 -0.43 -9.53 -7.87
C GLU A 152 0.67 -10.46 -8.39
N LYS A 153 1.86 -9.90 -8.70
CA LYS A 153 3.01 -10.69 -9.14
C LYS A 153 3.45 -11.74 -8.11
N GLN A 154 3.38 -11.40 -6.82
CA GLN A 154 3.85 -12.27 -5.75
C GLN A 154 2.80 -13.30 -5.31
N THR A 155 1.52 -12.91 -5.25
CA THR A 155 0.45 -13.74 -4.68
C THR A 155 -0.42 -14.41 -5.73
N GLY A 156 -0.39 -13.94 -6.97
CA GLY A 156 -1.29 -14.36 -8.05
C GLY A 156 -2.72 -13.81 -7.92
N ILE A 157 -3.02 -13.00 -6.89
CA ILE A 157 -4.35 -12.40 -6.71
C ILE A 157 -4.54 -11.28 -7.75
N PRO A 158 -5.62 -11.28 -8.54
CA PRO A 158 -5.81 -10.32 -9.63
C PRO A 158 -5.99 -8.88 -9.14
N LEU A 159 -5.39 -7.93 -9.87
CA LEU A 159 -5.47 -6.50 -9.61
C LEU A 159 -6.61 -5.82 -10.39
N TYR A 160 -7.54 -5.21 -9.66
CA TYR A 160 -8.67 -4.44 -10.19
C TYR A 160 -8.44 -2.93 -10.09
N SER A 161 -7.70 -2.38 -11.07
CA SER A 161 -7.23 -0.98 -11.02
C SER A 161 -8.31 0.08 -11.29
N ASP A 162 -9.42 -0.30 -11.94
CA ASP A 162 -10.43 0.63 -12.45
C ASP A 162 -11.76 0.60 -11.68
N VAL A 163 -11.85 -0.23 -10.64
CA VAL A 163 -13.05 -0.38 -9.80
C VAL A 163 -13.34 0.90 -9.02
N LEU A 164 -12.34 1.45 -8.33
CA LEU A 164 -12.48 2.69 -7.59
C LEU A 164 -11.97 3.89 -8.39
N LYS A 165 -12.75 4.97 -8.41
CA LYS A 165 -12.40 6.24 -9.07
C LYS A 165 -12.55 7.39 -8.10
N ARG A 166 -11.67 8.39 -8.25
CA ARG A 166 -11.74 9.64 -7.48
C ARG A 166 -12.06 10.82 -8.38
N ASN A 167 -13.34 11.17 -8.44
CA ASN A 167 -13.90 12.08 -9.44
C ASN A 167 -13.86 13.56 -9.02
N LYS A 168 -13.74 13.86 -7.72
CA LYS A 168 -13.72 15.23 -7.20
C LYS A 168 -12.39 15.58 -6.52
N LYS A 169 -11.95 16.82 -6.72
CA LYS A 169 -10.86 17.43 -5.95
C LYS A 169 -11.43 17.82 -4.60
N THR A 170 -11.07 17.10 -3.55
CA THR A 170 -11.43 17.48 -2.17
C THR A 170 -10.61 18.72 -1.78
N LYS A 171 -11.22 19.72 -1.13
CA LYS A 171 -10.53 20.89 -0.56
C LYS A 171 -9.37 20.44 0.34
N ALA A 172 -8.37 21.30 0.52
CA ALA A 172 -7.25 21.05 1.41
C ALA A 172 -7.79 20.73 2.82
N LEU A 173 -7.46 19.54 3.31
CA LEU A 173 -8.04 18.92 4.51
C LEU A 173 -7.54 19.56 5.82
N LYS A 174 -6.85 20.72 5.76
CA LYS A 174 -6.27 21.38 6.94
C LYS A 174 -7.35 21.99 7.84
N ASP A 175 -8.50 22.37 7.29
CA ASP A 175 -9.54 23.12 8.02
C ASP A 175 -10.84 22.31 8.23
N CYS A 176 -10.85 21.01 7.93
CA CYS A 176 -12.03 20.15 8.11
C CYS A 176 -11.95 19.32 9.38
N SER A 177 -13.07 19.20 10.09
CA SER A 177 -13.23 18.20 11.14
C SER A 177 -13.04 16.77 10.60
N PRO A 178 -12.72 15.77 11.45
CA PRO A 178 -12.59 14.38 11.02
C PRO A 178 -13.82 13.84 10.27
N ALA A 179 -15.04 14.22 10.70
CA ALA A 179 -16.28 13.82 10.06
C ALA A 179 -16.46 14.45 8.67
N GLU A 180 -16.22 15.77 8.54
CA GLU A 180 -16.26 16.46 7.24
C GLU A 180 -15.19 15.92 6.29
N ARG A 181 -14.00 15.59 6.81
CA ARG A 181 -12.93 14.96 6.01
C ARG A 181 -13.38 13.62 5.45
N LEU A 182 -14.04 12.78 6.25
CA LEU A 182 -14.58 11.51 5.79
C LEU A 182 -15.68 11.70 4.76
N GLN A 183 -16.66 12.57 5.01
CA GLN A 183 -17.76 12.85 4.08
C GLN A 183 -17.26 13.43 2.76
N ASN A 184 -16.28 14.33 2.80
CA ASN A 184 -15.64 14.90 1.61
C ASN A 184 -14.91 13.83 0.80
N LEU A 185 -14.18 12.92 1.46
CA LEU A 185 -13.50 11.81 0.78
C LEU A 185 -14.52 10.86 0.16
N PHE A 186 -15.52 10.43 0.94
CA PHE A 186 -16.56 9.53 0.50
C PHE A 186 -17.35 10.07 -0.71
N SER A 187 -17.72 11.35 -0.68
CA SER A 187 -18.42 12.02 -1.78
C SER A 187 -17.55 12.23 -3.03
N ALA A 188 -16.24 12.05 -2.90
CA ALA A 188 -15.27 12.15 -3.98
C ALA A 188 -14.88 10.78 -4.57
N MET A 189 -15.20 9.69 -3.87
CA MET A 189 -14.98 8.33 -4.32
C MET A 189 -16.22 7.79 -5.04
N ASP A 190 -15.97 7.03 -6.08
CA ASP A 190 -16.96 6.36 -6.90
C ASP A 190 -16.49 4.92 -7.11
N CYS A 191 -17.43 3.98 -7.23
CA CYS A 191 -17.16 2.57 -7.43
C CYS A 191 -17.98 2.08 -8.62
N GLY A 192 -17.30 1.49 -9.61
CA GLY A 192 -17.98 0.76 -10.67
C GLY A 192 -18.63 -0.53 -10.14
N GLU A 193 -19.33 -1.23 -11.03
CA GLU A 193 -19.83 -2.57 -10.75
C GLU A 193 -18.68 -3.52 -10.43
N LEU A 194 -18.82 -4.26 -9.34
CA LEU A 194 -17.89 -5.32 -8.96
C LEU A 194 -18.25 -6.61 -9.70
N PRO A 195 -17.26 -7.41 -10.13
CA PRO A 195 -17.52 -8.80 -10.52
C PRO A 195 -18.24 -9.55 -9.39
N GLU A 196 -19.17 -10.43 -9.73
CA GLU A 196 -20.01 -11.12 -8.75
C GLU A 196 -19.19 -11.95 -7.76
N GLU A 197 -18.09 -12.53 -8.24
CA GLU A 197 -17.13 -13.31 -7.49
C GLU A 197 -16.26 -12.49 -6.53
N LEU A 198 -16.21 -11.16 -6.67
CA LEU A 198 -15.32 -10.29 -5.91
C LEU A 198 -15.95 -9.88 -4.58
N LYS A 199 -16.06 -10.83 -3.65
CA LYS A 199 -16.67 -10.66 -2.31
C LYS A 199 -15.69 -10.19 -1.24
N ARG A 200 -14.46 -10.69 -1.26
CA ARG A 200 -13.40 -10.37 -0.29
C ARG A 200 -12.25 -9.65 -0.97
N ILE A 201 -12.12 -8.36 -0.69
CA ILE A 201 -11.21 -7.44 -1.38
C ILE A 201 -10.07 -7.03 -0.47
N LEU A 202 -8.86 -6.96 -1.02
CA LEU A 202 -7.72 -6.29 -0.40
C LEU A 202 -7.58 -4.87 -0.96
N LEU A 203 -7.92 -3.87 -0.15
CA LEU A 203 -7.71 -2.46 -0.45
C LEU A 203 -6.29 -2.03 -0.09
N VAL A 204 -5.53 -1.50 -1.04
CA VAL A 204 -4.10 -1.19 -0.86
C VAL A 204 -3.79 0.30 -0.96
N ASP A 205 -2.95 0.82 -0.07
CA ASP A 205 -2.36 2.18 -0.16
C ASP A 205 -0.90 2.21 0.30
N ASP A 206 -0.23 3.34 0.13
CA ASP A 206 1.14 3.52 0.59
C ASP A 206 1.25 3.78 2.11
N ILE A 207 0.44 4.68 2.66
CA ILE A 207 0.54 5.10 4.06
C ILE A 207 -0.82 5.15 4.75
N PHE A 208 -0.93 4.44 5.87
CA PHE A 208 -2.08 4.57 6.77
C PHE A 208 -1.82 5.67 7.81
N THR A 209 -2.59 6.75 7.74
CA THR A 209 -2.55 7.85 8.72
C THR A 209 -3.73 7.81 9.68
N THR A 210 -4.85 8.47 9.34
CA THR A 210 -6.08 8.44 10.14
C THR A 210 -7.02 7.30 9.75
N GLY A 211 -6.77 6.65 8.61
CA GLY A 211 -7.66 5.65 8.03
C GLY A 211 -8.82 6.22 7.21
N ALA A 212 -9.04 7.53 7.19
CA ALA A 212 -10.21 8.14 6.52
C ALA A 212 -10.29 7.85 5.02
N THR A 213 -9.16 7.77 4.31
CA THR A 213 -9.16 7.42 2.89
C THR A 213 -9.58 5.97 2.66
N MET A 214 -9.01 5.05 3.45
CA MET A 214 -9.34 3.63 3.35
C MET A 214 -10.79 3.39 3.76
N GLU A 215 -11.26 4.02 4.82
CA GLU A 215 -12.67 3.96 5.24
C GLU A 215 -13.63 4.39 4.13
N ALA A 216 -13.35 5.53 3.49
CA ALA A 216 -14.18 6.00 2.39
C ALA A 216 -14.22 5.02 1.21
N CYS A 217 -13.09 4.38 0.90
CA CYS A 217 -13.01 3.38 -0.17
C CYS A 217 -13.69 2.08 0.23
N SER A 218 -13.46 1.59 1.46
CA SER A 218 -14.08 0.37 2.00
C SER A 218 -15.59 0.48 1.98
N ARG A 219 -16.17 1.58 2.45
CA ARG A 219 -17.63 1.80 2.38
C ARG A 219 -18.16 1.76 0.95
N ARG A 220 -17.45 2.36 -0.01
CA ARG A 220 -17.85 2.34 -1.42
C ARG A 220 -17.82 0.93 -2.03
N LEU A 221 -16.83 0.12 -1.66
CA LEU A 221 -16.75 -1.28 -2.09
C LEU A 221 -17.89 -2.12 -1.48
N LEU A 222 -18.18 -1.91 -0.19
CA LEU A 222 -19.29 -2.57 0.50
C LEU A 222 -20.64 -2.15 -0.11
N ASP A 223 -20.86 -0.85 -0.36
CA ASP A 223 -22.06 -0.33 -1.05
C ASP A 223 -22.23 -0.96 -2.45
N ALA A 224 -21.12 -1.31 -3.11
CA ALA A 224 -21.10 -1.93 -4.45
C ALA A 224 -21.23 -3.46 -4.42
N GLY A 225 -21.40 -4.08 -3.24
CA GLY A 225 -21.68 -5.51 -3.10
C GLY A 225 -20.51 -6.39 -2.66
N ALA A 226 -19.37 -5.81 -2.26
CA ALA A 226 -18.35 -6.57 -1.53
C ALA A 226 -18.89 -6.98 -0.15
N GLU A 227 -18.53 -8.18 0.32
CA GLU A 227 -18.93 -8.68 1.64
C GLU A 227 -17.91 -8.28 2.71
N GLU A 228 -16.62 -8.37 2.38
CA GLU A 228 -15.54 -7.97 3.29
C GLU A 228 -14.47 -7.19 2.56
N VAL A 229 -14.00 -6.13 3.21
CA VAL A 229 -12.86 -5.35 2.74
C VAL A 229 -11.77 -5.42 3.79
N TYR A 230 -10.62 -5.97 3.41
CA TYR A 230 -9.41 -5.92 4.21
C TYR A 230 -8.50 -4.82 3.67
N ILE A 231 -7.69 -4.22 4.53
CA ILE A 231 -6.74 -3.19 4.12
C ILE A 231 -5.30 -3.68 4.20
N LEU A 232 -4.47 -3.14 3.31
CA LEU A 232 -3.02 -3.23 3.41
C LEU A 232 -2.40 -1.87 3.14
N ALA A 233 -1.57 -1.40 4.08
CA ALA A 233 -0.72 -0.25 3.87
C ALA A 233 0.76 -0.64 3.97
N ILE A 234 1.59 -0.04 3.13
CA ILE A 234 3.04 -0.27 3.19
C ILE A 234 3.63 0.27 4.48
N SER A 235 3.14 1.40 4.98
CA SER A 235 3.68 2.00 6.19
C SER A 235 2.66 2.73 7.04
N GLY A 236 2.93 2.78 8.34
CA GLY A 236 2.14 3.50 9.31
C GLY A 236 2.95 3.76 10.57
N ARG A 237 2.57 4.81 11.32
CA ARG A 237 3.18 5.05 12.64
C ARG A 237 2.71 3.96 13.61
N ALA A 238 3.66 3.29 14.26
CA ALA A 238 3.38 2.43 15.40
C ALA A 238 2.73 3.25 16.52
N GLU A 239 1.97 2.58 17.39
CA GLU A 239 1.47 3.22 18.61
C GLU A 239 2.63 3.42 19.58
N SER A 240 2.71 4.63 20.15
CA SER A 240 3.75 5.08 21.10
C SER A 240 3.17 5.21 22.50
#